data_AF-A0A924D7S2-F1
#
_entry.id   AF-A0A924D7S2-F1
#
_cell.length_a   1.000
_cell.length_b   1.000
_cell.length_c   1.000
_cell.angle_alpha   90.00
_cell.angle_beta   90.00
_cell.angle_gamma   90.00
#
_symmetry.space_group_name_H-M   'P 1'
#
loop_
_entity.id
_entity.type
_entity.pdbx_description
1 polymer ?
#
loop_
_entity_poly.entity_id
_entity_poly.type
_entity_poly.pdbx_seq_one_letter_code
_entity_poly.pdbx_strand_id
1 'polypeptide(L)' 'MQETQRRFFLIRHGVTLWNKAMRFQGHTDIALDEEGHRQAAQIASRLTGSPIVAVYSSDLSRAHATA' A
#
# COMPACT_ATOMS: atom_id res chain seq x y z
N MET A 1 -10.87 -26.20 -21.54
CA MET A 1 -10.17 -24.89 -21.47
C MET A 1 -9.84 -24.67 -19.99
N GLN A 2 -8.56 -24.66 -19.61
CA GLN A 2 -8.17 -24.47 -18.19
C GLN A 2 -8.51 -23.04 -17.77
N GLU A 3 -9.27 -22.89 -16.70
CA GLU A 3 -9.65 -21.59 -16.17
C GLU A 3 -8.43 -20.93 -15.49
N THR A 4 -8.00 -19.78 -16.00
CA THR A 4 -6.84 -19.07 -15.42
C THR A 4 -7.31 -18.20 -14.25
N GLN A 5 -7.08 -18.67 -13.03
CA GLN A 5 -7.36 -17.90 -11.82
C GLN A 5 -6.33 -16.78 -11.65
N ARG A 6 -6.80 -15.52 -11.57
CA ARG A 6 -5.96 -14.35 -11.29
C ARG A 6 -6.16 -13.91 -9.86
N ARG A 7 -5.07 -13.72 -9.11
CA ARG A 7 -5.10 -13.19 -7.75
C ARG A 7 -4.73 -11.72 -7.76
N PHE A 8 -5.57 -10.90 -7.16
CA PHE A 8 -5.32 -9.48 -6.93
C PHE A 8 -5.04 -9.24 -5.45
N PHE A 9 -4.00 -8.45 -5.16
CA PHE A 9 -3.71 -7.96 -3.82
C PHE A 9 -4.17 -6.50 -3.74
N LEU A 10 -5.16 -6.23 -2.88
CA LEU A 10 -5.66 -4.88 -2.65
C LEU A 10 -5.11 -4.39 -1.31
N ILE A 11 -4.22 -3.41 -1.37
CA ILE A 11 -3.47 -2.92 -0.21
C ILE A 11 -3.78 -1.44 -0.04
N ARG A 12 -4.24 -1.07 1.15
CA ARG A 12 -4.37 0.34 1.54
C ARG A 12 -2.98 0.86 1.94
N HIS A 13 -2.68 2.12 1.60
CA HIS A 13 -1.46 2.77 2.04
C HIS A 13 -1.29 2.71 3.58
N GLY A 14 -0.04 2.71 4.04
CA GLY A 14 0.29 2.74 5.46
C GLY A 14 -0.26 3.98 6.18
N VAL A 15 -0.21 3.96 7.51
CA VAL A 15 -0.69 5.09 8.31
C VAL A 15 0.14 6.36 8.12
N THR A 16 -0.56 7.49 8.16
CA THR A 16 0.00 8.85 8.17
C THR A 16 -0.41 9.57 9.46
N LEU A 17 0.22 10.71 9.75
CA LEU A 17 -0.18 11.57 10.87
C LEU A 17 -1.67 11.98 10.80
N TRP A 18 -2.21 12.16 9.60
CA TRP A 18 -3.62 12.55 9.41
C TRP A 18 -4.59 11.42 9.70
N ASN A 19 -4.20 10.17 9.46
CA ASN A 19 -5.01 9.02 9.86
C ASN A 19 -5.13 8.98 11.40
N LYS A 20 -4.02 9.18 12.12
CA LYS A 20 -4.00 9.23 13.59
C LYS A 20 -4.80 10.41 14.15
N ALA A 21 -4.79 11.55 13.46
CA ALA A 21 -5.56 12.73 13.82
C ALA A 21 -7.03 12.68 13.37
N MET A 22 -7.51 11.56 12.81
CA MET A 22 -8.88 11.40 12.29
C MET A 22 -9.27 12.49 11.27
N ARG A 23 -8.30 12.95 10.48
CA ARG A 23 -8.49 13.97 9.45
C ARG A 23 -8.84 13.34 8.11
N PHE A 24 -9.74 14.00 7.38
CA PHE A 24 -10.02 13.62 6.00
C PHE A 24 -8.77 13.85 5.14
N GLN A 25 -8.44 12.86 4.31
CA GLN A 25 -7.23 12.85 3.50
C GLN A 25 -7.58 12.45 2.07
N GLY A 26 -7.94 13.45 1.26
CA GLY A 26 -8.17 13.30 -0.19
C GLY A 26 -6.86 13.29 -0.97
N HIS A 27 -6.75 14.18 -1.97
CA HIS A 27 -5.54 14.32 -2.78
C HIS A 27 -4.44 15.18 -2.14
N THR A 28 -4.62 15.63 -0.89
CA THR A 28 -3.51 16.24 -0.14
C THR A 28 -2.42 15.20 0.07
N ASP A 29 -1.21 15.54 -0.34
CA ASP A 29 -0.07 14.64 -0.23
C ASP A 29 0.57 14.73 1.16
N ILE A 30 0.18 13.81 2.04
CA ILE A 30 0.79 13.65 3.36
C ILE A 30 1.49 12.30 3.35
N ALA A 31 2.77 12.31 3.67
CA ALA A 31 3.61 11.12 3.71
C ALA A 31 3.19 10.14 4.83
N LEU A 32 3.68 8.90 4.71
CA LEU A 32 3.64 7.92 5.80
C LEU A 32 4.35 8.47 7.03
N ASP A 33 3.91 8.03 8.21
CA ASP A 33 4.73 8.16 9.41
C ASP A 33 5.61 6.90 9.61
N GLU A 34 6.39 6.88 10.69
CA GLU A 34 7.28 5.75 11.00
C GLU A 34 6.54 4.42 11.11
N GLU A 35 5.34 4.41 11.68
CA GLU A 35 4.52 3.20 11.76
C GLU A 35 3.99 2.81 10.37
N GLY A 36 3.65 3.79 9.53
CA GLY A 36 3.28 3.56 8.13
C GLY A 36 4.40 2.89 7.33
N HIS A 37 5.64 3.33 7.50
CA HIS A 37 6.80 2.69 6.87
C HIS A 37 7.04 1.27 7.40
N ARG A 38 6.85 1.05 8.71
CA ARG A 38 6.95 -0.27 9.32
C ARG A 38 5.87 -1.23 8.77
N GLN A 39 4.65 -0.74 8.56
CA GLN A 39 3.57 -1.49 7.91
C GLN A 39 3.91 -1.87 6.46
N ALA A 40 4.47 -0.94 5.67
CA ALA A 40 4.93 -1.21 4.32
C ALA A 40 5.99 -2.33 4.28
N ALA A 41 6.97 -2.29 5.20
CA ALA A 41 7.99 -3.34 5.32
C ALA A 41 7.39 -4.71 5.68
N GLN A 42 6.38 -4.75 6.55
CA GLN A 42 5.67 -5.98 6.90
C GLN A 42 4.90 -6.57 5.71
N ILE A 43 4.29 -5.72 4.88
CA ILE A 43 3.62 -6.15 3.64
C ILE A 43 4.63 -6.74 2.67
N ALA A 44 5.76 -6.08 2.45
CA ALA A 44 6.84 -6.59 1.58
C ALA A 44 7.32 -7.97 2.04
N SER A 45 7.57 -8.14 3.34
CA SER A 45 7.94 -9.43 3.92
C SER A 45 6.88 -10.51 3.69
N ARG A 46 5.59 -10.17 3.87
CA ARG A 46 4.48 -11.12 3.68
C ARG A 46 4.25 -11.51 2.23
N LEU A 47 4.49 -10.60 1.29
CA LEU A 47 4.31 -10.84 -0.14
C LEU A 47 5.56 -11.40 -0.82
N THR A 48 6.68 -11.49 -0.09
CA THR A 48 7.92 -12.11 -0.59
C THR A 48 7.62 -13.51 -1.11
N GLY A 49 7.99 -13.77 -2.37
CA GLY A 49 7.75 -15.05 -3.06
C GLY A 49 6.38 -15.18 -3.73
N SER A 50 5.49 -14.19 -3.62
CA SER A 50 4.26 -14.15 -4.42
C SER A 50 4.58 -13.84 -5.89
N PRO A 51 3.90 -14.47 -6.87
CA PRO A 51 4.14 -14.25 -8.30
C PRO A 51 3.51 -12.94 -8.78
N ILE A 52 3.92 -11.81 -8.19
CA ILE A 52 3.45 -10.47 -8.54
C ILE A 52 4.17 -10.03 -9.80
N VAL A 53 3.43 -9.85 -10.90
CA VAL A 53 3.97 -9.44 -12.20
C VAL A 53 3.76 -7.96 -12.49
N ALA A 54 2.92 -7.28 -11.71
CA ALA A 54 2.62 -5.87 -11.84
C ALA A 54 2.17 -5.29 -10.50
N VAL A 55 2.53 -4.02 -10.27
CA VAL A 55 2.09 -3.22 -9.11
C VAL A 55 1.51 -1.91 -9.65
N TYR A 56 0.35 -1.54 -9.13
CA TYR A 56 -0.33 -0.28 -9.47
C TYR A 56 -0.57 0.48 -8.17
N SER A 57 -0.33 1.79 -8.20
CA SER A 57 -0.51 2.66 -7.04
C SER A 57 -1.09 4.01 -7.48
N SER A 58 -1.71 4.71 -6.54
CA SER A 58 -1.99 6.13 -6.72
C SER A 58 -0.67 6.91 -6.79
N ASP A 59 -0.72 8.05 -7.45
CA ASP A 59 0.35 9.04 -7.55
C ASP A 59 0.76 9.69 -6.20
N LEU A 60 -0.03 9.51 -5.14
CA LEU A 60 0.24 10.11 -3.83
C LEU A 60 1.41 9.40 -3.12
N SER A 61 2.29 10.17 -2.47
CA SER A 61 3.54 9.68 -1.87
C SER A 61 3.32 8.54 -0.89
N ARG A 62 2.26 8.60 -0.08
CA ARG A 62 1.89 7.55 0.88
C ARG A 62 1.55 6.21 0.23
N ALA A 63 0.89 6.23 -0.93
CA ALA A 63 0.54 5.02 -1.66
C ALA A 63 1.78 4.47 -2.38
N HIS A 64 2.59 5.35 -2.97
CA HIS A 64 3.84 4.96 -3.61
C HIS A 64 4.84 4.35 -2.60
N ALA A 65 4.99 4.93 -1.42
CA ALA A 65 5.87 4.41 -0.37
C ALA A 65 5.41 3.08 0.26
N THR A 66 4.15 2.68 0.03
CA THR A 66 3.62 1.38 0.50
C THR A 66 3.73 0.28 -0.56
N ALA A 67 3.75 0.65 -1.84
CA ALA A 67 3.70 -0.25 -2.99
C ALA A 67 5.08 -0.85 -3.31
#